data_AF-A0A645IRC9-F1
#
_entry.id   AF-A0A645IRC9-F1
#
_cell.length_a   1.000
_cell.length_b   1.000
_cell.length_c   1.000
_cell.angle_alpha   90.00
_cell.angle_beta   90.00
_cell.angle_gamma   90.00
#
_symmetry.space_group_name_H-M   'P 1'
#
loop_
_entity.id
_entity.type
_entity.pdbx_description
1 polymer ?
#
loop_
_entity_poly.entity_id
_entity_poly.type
_entity_poly.pdbx_seq_one_letter_code
_entity_poly.pdbx_strand_id
1 'polypeptide(L)'
;MFAAGGVWGGQEAARLAAAGAAGVQIATRLIATTECDASQTYKDTLIAAQQQDIMLVHSPVGMPGRALRTPLTETLALGESVPHQTCIGCLVPCPRANARYCIVQALIAAVQGDVQNGLFFCGANAWRLDGMYSVAEVLNSIMTEWRDAT
;
A
#
# COMPACT_ATOMS: atom_id res chain seq x y z
N MET A 1 -13.84 -12.93 -13.04
CA MET A 1 -13.70 -12.12 -11.80
C MET A 1 -12.30 -12.31 -11.25
N PHE A 2 -11.62 -11.24 -10.82
CA PHE A 2 -10.30 -11.32 -10.18
C PHE A 2 -10.43 -10.88 -8.72
N ALA A 3 -9.92 -11.69 -7.79
CA ALA A 3 -9.92 -11.36 -6.37
C ALA A 3 -8.71 -10.49 -6.02
N ALA A 4 -8.87 -9.51 -5.13
CA ALA A 4 -7.80 -8.58 -4.76
C ALA A 4 -7.83 -8.27 -3.27
N GLY A 5 -6.67 -7.94 -2.71
CA GLY A 5 -6.51 -7.60 -1.29
C GLY A 5 -6.31 -8.84 -0.41
N GLY A 6 -5.25 -8.82 0.40
CA GLY A 6 -4.93 -9.92 1.31
C GLY A 6 -4.26 -11.14 0.67
N VAL A 7 -4.16 -11.20 -0.67
CA VAL A 7 -3.44 -12.27 -1.40
C VAL A 7 -1.94 -12.06 -1.22
N TRP A 8 -1.28 -12.99 -0.52
CA TRP A 8 0.15 -12.90 -0.22
C TRP A 8 0.98 -13.93 -1.00
N GLY A 9 0.54 -15.19 -1.01
CA GLY A 9 1.23 -16.30 -1.65
C GLY A 9 0.32 -17.13 -2.56
N GLY A 10 0.85 -18.26 -3.01
CA GLY A 10 0.13 -19.18 -3.89
C GLY A 10 -1.00 -19.94 -3.19
N GLN A 11 -0.88 -20.16 -1.87
CA GLN A 11 -1.93 -20.81 -1.08
C GLN A 11 -3.22 -19.97 -1.04
N GLU A 12 -3.13 -18.66 -0.78
CA GLU A 12 -4.30 -17.79 -0.83
C GLU A 12 -4.87 -17.70 -2.26
N ALA A 13 -4.01 -17.70 -3.27
CA ALA A 13 -4.44 -17.73 -4.67
C ALA A 13 -5.22 -19.01 -5.01
N ALA A 14 -4.74 -20.18 -4.55
CA ALA A 14 -5.38 -21.48 -4.79
C ALA A 14 -6.75 -21.54 -4.09
N ARG A 15 -6.81 -21.08 -2.84
CA ARG A 15 -8.07 -20.96 -2.09
C ARG A 15 -9.08 -20.07 -2.81
N LEU A 16 -8.66 -18.93 -3.35
CA LEU A 16 -9.54 -18.02 -4.09
C LEU A 16 -9.99 -18.60 -5.44
N ALA A 17 -9.10 -19.32 -6.12
CA ALA A 17 -9.45 -20.05 -7.34
C ALA A 17 -10.50 -21.13 -7.06
N ALA A 18 -10.34 -21.91 -5.98
CA ALA A 18 -11.33 -22.89 -5.53
C ALA A 18 -12.69 -22.24 -5.15
N ALA A 19 -12.67 -20.98 -4.71
CA ALA A 19 -13.86 -20.18 -4.46
C ALA A 19 -14.48 -19.55 -5.73
N GLY A 20 -13.94 -19.85 -6.92
CA GLY A 20 -14.47 -19.42 -8.22
C GLY A 20 -13.82 -18.16 -8.81
N ALA A 21 -12.72 -17.65 -8.21
CA ALA A 21 -11.96 -16.57 -8.82
C ALA A 21 -11.22 -17.07 -10.08
N ALA A 22 -11.24 -16.28 -11.16
CA ALA A 22 -10.48 -16.59 -12.38
C ALA A 22 -9.00 -16.20 -12.26
N GLY A 23 -8.64 -15.46 -11.21
CA GLY A 23 -7.29 -15.01 -10.92
C GLY A 23 -7.25 -14.08 -9.72
N VAL A 24 -6.04 -13.63 -9.37
CA VAL A 24 -5.79 -12.73 -8.24
C VAL A 24 -5.00 -11.50 -8.66
N GLN A 25 -5.21 -10.38 -7.96
CA GLN A 25 -4.42 -9.17 -8.06
C GLN A 25 -3.61 -8.96 -6.77
N ILE A 26 -2.30 -8.79 -6.92
CA ILE A 26 -1.33 -8.63 -5.83
C ILE A 26 -0.64 -7.28 -6.01
N ALA A 27 -0.36 -6.58 -4.90
CA ALA A 27 0.23 -5.25 -4.93
C ALA A 27 1.34 -5.07 -3.89
N THR A 28 1.03 -5.12 -2.59
CA THR A 28 1.99 -4.75 -1.52
C THR A 28 3.33 -5.49 -1.59
N ARG A 29 3.32 -6.79 -1.91
CA ARG A 29 4.54 -7.60 -2.06
C ARG A 29 5.42 -7.18 -3.24
N LEU A 30 4.82 -6.56 -4.27
CA LEU A 30 5.51 -6.03 -5.45
C LEU A 30 6.13 -4.64 -5.23
N ILE A 31 5.90 -4.00 -4.08
CA ILE A 31 6.56 -2.74 -3.76
C ILE A 31 8.00 -2.98 -3.31
N ALA A 32 8.23 -4.02 -2.51
CA ALA A 32 9.57 -4.42 -2.04
C ALA A 32 10.32 -5.24 -3.10
N THR A 33 10.28 -4.79 -4.37
CA THR A 33 11.02 -5.42 -5.45
C THR A 33 12.05 -4.49 -6.09
N THR A 34 13.09 -5.08 -6.69
CA THR A 34 14.17 -4.33 -7.34
C THR A 34 13.70 -3.52 -8.54
N GLU A 35 12.63 -3.97 -9.21
CA GLU A 35 12.03 -3.32 -10.37
C GLU A 35 11.07 -2.18 -10.01
N CYS A 36 10.59 -2.12 -8.75
CA CYS A 36 9.77 -0.99 -8.29
C CYS A 36 10.63 0.28 -8.23
N ASP A 37 10.15 1.38 -8.81
CA ASP A 37 10.87 2.65 -8.92
C ASP A 37 10.65 3.61 -7.74
N ALA A 38 9.88 3.18 -6.73
CA ALA A 38 9.79 3.90 -5.46
C ALA A 38 11.17 3.97 -4.79
N SER A 39 11.43 5.06 -4.06
CA SER A 39 12.68 5.25 -3.32
C SER A 39 13.02 4.05 -2.43
N GLN A 40 14.31 3.82 -2.20
CA GLN A 40 14.75 2.77 -1.27
C GLN A 40 14.13 2.98 0.12
N THR A 41 14.03 4.24 0.58
CA THR A 41 13.35 4.58 1.83
C THR A 41 11.89 4.15 1.87
N TYR A 42 11.13 4.22 0.75
CA TYR A 42 9.77 3.68 0.69
C TYR A 42 9.79 2.18 1.01
N LYS A 43 10.65 1.44 0.32
CA LYS A 43 10.72 -0.02 0.45
C LYS A 43 11.17 -0.42 1.86
N ASP A 44 12.19 0.24 2.39
CA ASP A 44 12.70 0.01 3.75
C ASP A 44 11.64 0.33 4.81
N THR A 45 10.85 1.39 4.62
CA THR A 45 9.74 1.75 5.52
C THR A 45 8.68 0.64 5.55
N LEU A 46 8.39 0.03 4.39
CA LEU A 46 7.46 -1.11 4.31
C LEU A 46 8.02 -2.40 4.91
N ILE A 47 9.30 -2.69 4.67
CA ILE A 47 9.98 -3.89 5.19
C ILE A 47 10.13 -3.81 6.72
N ALA A 48 10.37 -2.63 7.28
CA ALA A 48 10.50 -2.45 8.72
C ALA A 48 9.15 -2.49 9.47
N ALA A 49 8.03 -2.36 8.76
CA ALA A 49 6.71 -2.24 9.36
C ALA A 49 6.32 -3.49 10.17
N GLN A 50 5.80 -3.27 11.37
CA GLN A 50 5.23 -4.31 12.21
C GLN A 50 3.71 -4.38 12.04
N GLN A 51 3.09 -5.44 12.54
CA GLN A 51 1.64 -5.63 12.40
C GLN A 51 0.83 -4.46 13.02
N GLN A 52 1.29 -3.89 14.14
CA GLN A 52 0.66 -2.74 14.81
C GLN A 52 0.79 -1.41 14.07
N ASP A 53 1.69 -1.34 13.08
CA ASP A 53 1.91 -0.13 12.28
C ASP A 53 0.91 -0.03 11.13
N ILE A 54 0.14 -1.09 10.86
CA ILE A 54 -0.89 -1.07 9.83
C ILE A 54 -2.16 -0.43 10.39
N MET A 55 -2.54 0.74 9.88
CA MET A 55 -3.71 1.48 10.35
C MET A 55 -4.67 1.87 9.23
N LEU A 56 -5.92 2.15 9.61
CA LEU A 56 -6.91 2.75 8.72
C LEU A 56 -6.71 4.27 8.70
N VAL A 57 -6.78 4.83 7.51
CA VAL A 57 -6.70 6.27 7.26
C VAL A 57 -7.90 6.70 6.42
N HIS A 58 -8.34 7.94 6.56
CA HIS A 58 -9.38 8.50 5.70
C HIS A 58 -8.74 9.40 4.67
N SER A 59 -9.06 9.16 3.40
CA SER A 59 -8.68 10.07 2.32
C SER A 59 -9.37 11.43 2.49
N PRO A 60 -8.92 12.49 1.78
CA PRO A 60 -9.56 13.80 1.83
C PRO A 60 -11.04 13.82 1.41
N VAL A 61 -11.53 12.73 0.79
CA VAL A 61 -12.93 12.54 0.38
C VAL A 61 -13.70 11.59 1.30
N GLY A 62 -13.13 11.23 2.45
CA GLY A 62 -13.77 10.37 3.45
C GLY A 62 -13.74 8.88 3.13
N MET A 63 -13.12 8.46 2.02
CA MET A 63 -12.97 7.03 1.72
C MET A 63 -11.87 6.41 2.58
N PRO A 64 -12.12 5.24 3.21
CA PRO A 64 -11.13 4.55 4.01
C PRO A 64 -10.04 3.95 3.12
N GLY A 65 -8.80 4.04 3.59
CA GLY A 65 -7.63 3.37 3.06
C GLY A 65 -6.83 2.73 4.18
N ARG A 66 -5.81 1.96 3.82
CA ARG A 66 -4.94 1.28 4.78
C ARG A 66 -3.49 1.67 4.49
N ALA A 67 -2.81 2.22 5.49
CA ALA A 67 -1.48 2.80 5.37
C ALA A 67 -0.63 2.46 6.59
N LEU A 68 0.68 2.66 6.46
CA LEU A 68 1.60 2.58 7.60
C LEU A 68 1.44 3.77 8.53
N ARG A 69 1.66 3.52 9.81
CA ARG A 69 1.82 4.51 10.86
C ARG A 69 3.12 5.29 10.62
N THR A 70 2.95 6.51 10.13
CA THR A 70 3.99 7.54 9.95
C THR A 70 3.56 8.85 10.61
N PRO A 71 4.48 9.82 10.81
CA PRO A 71 4.14 11.13 11.37
C PRO A 71 2.94 11.81 10.70
N LEU A 72 2.85 11.74 9.36
CA LEU A 72 1.67 12.22 8.63
C LEU A 72 0.39 11.53 9.11
N THR A 73 0.35 10.19 9.10
CA THR A 73 -0.88 9.45 9.44
C THR A 73 -1.27 9.61 10.91
N GLU A 74 -0.31 9.81 11.81
CA GLU A 74 -0.56 10.11 13.22
C GLU A 74 -1.16 11.50 13.39
N THR A 75 -0.60 12.51 12.72
CA THR A 75 -1.17 13.86 12.64
C THR A 75 -2.62 13.81 12.13
N LEU A 76 -2.87 13.04 11.07
CA LEU A 76 -4.21 12.86 10.53
C LEU A 76 -5.14 12.07 11.46
N ALA A 77 -4.63 11.16 12.28
CA ALA A 77 -5.41 10.44 13.28
C ALA A 77 -5.87 11.36 14.43
N LEU A 78 -5.08 12.39 14.76
CA LEU A 78 -5.39 13.38 15.79
C LEU A 78 -6.44 14.43 15.35
N GLY A 79 -6.92 14.38 14.12
CA GLY A 79 -7.87 15.37 13.60
C GLY A 79 -7.21 16.62 12.99
N GLU A 80 -5.88 16.69 13.00
CA GLU A 80 -5.13 17.84 12.50
C GLU A 80 -5.09 17.90 10.97
N SER A 81 -4.78 19.08 10.43
CA SER A 81 -4.66 19.31 8.99
C SER A 81 -3.23 19.68 8.62
N VAL A 82 -2.75 19.11 7.53
CA VAL A 82 -1.44 19.38 6.95
C VAL A 82 -1.60 20.36 5.79
N PRO A 83 -0.97 21.55 5.84
CA PRO A 83 -1.05 22.53 4.76
C PRO A 83 -0.64 21.94 3.42
N HIS A 84 -1.38 22.27 2.36
CA HIS A 84 -1.04 21.91 0.99
C HIS A 84 -1.24 23.12 0.07
N GLN A 85 -0.29 23.37 -0.83
CA GLN A 85 -0.29 24.63 -1.59
C GLN A 85 -0.84 24.47 -3.01
N THR A 86 -0.31 23.52 -3.78
CA THR A 86 -0.69 23.37 -5.20
C THR A 86 -1.71 22.26 -5.42
N CYS A 87 -2.93 22.63 -5.80
CA CYS A 87 -3.97 21.67 -6.18
C CYS A 87 -3.96 21.42 -7.69
N ILE A 88 -3.77 20.16 -8.11
CA ILE A 88 -3.79 19.74 -9.52
C ILE A 88 -5.15 19.21 -9.99
N GLY A 89 -6.19 19.23 -9.14
CA GLY A 89 -7.51 18.73 -9.50
C GLY A 89 -7.61 17.21 -9.72
N CYS A 90 -6.76 16.41 -9.07
CA CYS A 90 -6.67 14.95 -9.25
C CYS A 90 -7.97 14.17 -9.03
N LEU A 91 -8.86 14.66 -8.16
CA LEU A 91 -10.12 14.03 -7.81
C LEU A 91 -11.23 15.06 -7.90
N VAL A 92 -12.26 14.76 -8.71
CA VAL A 92 -13.48 15.56 -8.83
C VAL A 92 -14.17 15.79 -7.47
N PRO A 93 -14.36 14.76 -6.61
CA PRO A 93 -15.06 14.95 -5.33
C PRO A 93 -14.20 15.55 -4.21
N CYS A 94 -12.93 15.90 -4.46
CA CYS A 94 -12.05 16.45 -3.41
C CYS A 94 -12.55 17.83 -2.95
N PRO A 95 -12.71 18.08 -1.64
CA PRO A 95 -13.22 19.35 -1.12
C PRO A 95 -12.22 20.51 -1.17
N ARG A 96 -11.08 20.36 -1.89
CA ARG A 96 -9.99 21.31 -2.20
C ARG A 96 -9.65 22.34 -1.12
N ALA A 97 -10.53 23.30 -0.87
CA ALA A 97 -10.39 24.31 0.19
C ALA A 97 -10.43 23.74 1.61
N ASN A 98 -11.19 22.66 1.84
CA ASN A 98 -11.41 22.07 3.17
C ASN A 98 -10.75 20.69 3.33
N ALA A 99 -9.85 20.33 2.41
CA ALA A 99 -9.13 19.07 2.51
C ALA A 99 -8.12 19.14 3.67
N ARG A 100 -8.16 18.16 4.57
CA ARG A 100 -7.22 18.08 5.71
C ARG A 100 -5.77 17.88 5.27
N TYR A 101 -5.56 17.32 4.09
CA TYR A 101 -4.27 17.17 3.43
C TYR A 101 -4.48 16.89 1.94
N CYS A 102 -3.44 17.03 1.13
CA CYS A 102 -3.49 16.63 -0.28
C CYS A 102 -2.96 15.20 -0.44
N ILE A 103 -3.83 14.26 -0.82
CA ILE A 103 -3.45 12.85 -0.99
C ILE A 103 -2.36 12.65 -2.05
N VAL A 104 -2.41 13.39 -3.17
CA VAL A 104 -1.39 13.26 -4.22
C VAL A 104 -0.03 13.74 -3.74
N GLN A 105 0.03 14.88 -3.03
CA GLN A 105 1.30 15.35 -2.48
C GLN A 105 1.88 14.36 -1.47
N ALA A 106 1.05 13.78 -0.61
CA ALA A 106 1.48 12.75 0.33
C ALA A 106 1.95 11.44 -0.35
N LEU A 107 1.31 11.04 -1.45
CA LEU A 107 1.75 9.88 -2.23
C LEU A 107 3.08 10.14 -2.96
N ILE A 108 3.26 11.35 -3.51
CA ILE A 108 4.53 11.76 -4.12
C ILE A 108 5.64 11.79 -3.08
N ALA A 109 5.38 12.40 -1.91
CA ALA A 109 6.31 12.44 -0.79
C ALA A 109 6.73 11.02 -0.37
N ALA A 110 5.78 10.10 -0.26
CA ALA A 110 6.07 8.69 0.04
C ALA A 110 7.00 8.10 -1.03
N VAL A 111 6.63 8.15 -2.32
CA VAL A 111 7.44 7.61 -3.43
C VAL A 111 8.87 8.15 -3.44
N GLN A 112 9.05 9.43 -3.09
CA GLN A 112 10.34 10.09 -2.96
C GLN A 112 11.11 9.77 -1.67
N GLY A 113 10.50 9.07 -0.72
CA GLY A 113 11.14 8.61 0.52
C GLY A 113 10.99 9.59 1.69
N ASP A 114 10.12 10.58 1.58
CA ASP A 114 9.81 11.49 2.69
C ASP A 114 8.90 10.79 3.69
N VAL A 115 9.49 10.20 4.73
CA VAL A 115 8.76 9.52 5.80
C VAL A 115 7.92 10.48 6.64
N GLN A 116 8.30 11.77 6.73
CA GLN A 116 7.59 12.75 7.54
C GLN A 116 6.24 13.13 6.91
N ASN A 117 6.24 13.37 5.60
CA ASN A 117 5.07 13.85 4.86
C ASN A 117 4.43 12.79 3.96
N GLY A 118 4.98 11.58 3.93
CA GLY A 118 4.56 10.51 3.04
C GLY A 118 3.34 9.73 3.56
N LEU A 119 2.41 9.43 2.64
CA LEU A 119 1.35 8.45 2.84
C LEU A 119 1.75 7.11 2.19
N PHE A 120 2.20 6.17 3.00
CA PHE A 120 2.64 4.84 2.55
C PHE A 120 1.45 3.87 2.57
N PHE A 121 0.69 3.81 1.47
CA PHE A 121 -0.41 2.86 1.37
C PHE A 121 0.10 1.41 1.32
N CYS A 122 -0.60 0.54 2.04
CA CYS A 122 -0.20 -0.85 2.19
C CYS A 122 -1.40 -1.78 2.46
N GLY A 123 -1.22 -3.06 2.15
CA GLY A 123 -2.18 -4.11 2.50
C GLY A 123 -2.07 -4.50 3.98
N ALA A 124 -3.08 -5.23 4.47
CA ALA A 124 -3.10 -5.73 5.86
C ALA A 124 -1.91 -6.66 6.21
N ASN A 125 -1.26 -7.20 5.18
CA ASN A 125 -0.15 -8.15 5.30
C ASN A 125 1.22 -7.50 5.05
N ALA A 126 1.33 -6.17 4.98
CA ALA A 126 2.60 -5.50 4.68
C ALA A 126 3.72 -5.85 5.66
N TRP A 127 3.37 -6.09 6.93
CA TRP A 127 4.29 -6.54 7.99
C TRP A 127 4.94 -7.91 7.73
N ARG A 128 4.46 -8.67 6.76
CA ARG A 128 5.06 -9.94 6.34
C ARG A 128 6.25 -9.75 5.40
N LEU A 129 6.52 -8.51 4.95
CA LEU A 129 7.71 -8.20 4.17
C LEU A 129 8.94 -8.38 5.05
N ASP A 130 9.93 -9.10 4.55
CA ASP A 130 11.17 -9.46 5.23
C ASP A 130 12.43 -9.08 4.44
N GLY A 131 12.25 -8.59 3.22
CA GLY A 131 13.37 -8.17 2.38
C GLY A 131 12.95 -7.70 0.99
N MET A 132 13.98 -7.47 0.19
CA MET A 132 13.88 -7.11 -1.21
C MET A 132 13.98 -8.35 -2.09
N TYR A 133 13.14 -8.40 -3.12
CA TYR A 133 13.11 -9.49 -4.10
C TYR A 133 13.11 -8.94 -5.54
N SER A 134 13.30 -9.78 -6.53
CA SER A 134 12.87 -9.47 -7.90
C SER A 134 11.38 -9.81 -8.07
N VAL A 135 10.71 -9.16 -9.01
CA VAL A 135 9.36 -9.53 -9.44
C VAL A 135 9.32 -10.99 -9.87
N ALA A 136 10.37 -11.46 -10.57
CA ALA A 136 10.49 -12.85 -10.99
C ALA A 136 10.48 -13.83 -9.81
N GLU A 137 11.24 -13.56 -8.75
CA GLU A 137 11.26 -14.39 -7.54
C GLU A 137 9.89 -14.42 -6.84
N VAL A 138 9.25 -13.25 -6.70
CA VAL A 138 7.92 -13.15 -6.09
C VAL A 138 6.89 -13.97 -6.87
N LEU A 139 6.84 -13.80 -8.20
CA LEU A 139 5.89 -14.52 -9.04
C LEU A 139 6.19 -16.03 -9.08
N ASN A 140 7.45 -16.43 -9.14
CA ASN A 140 7.84 -17.84 -9.12
C ASN A 140 7.45 -18.50 -7.78
N SER A 141 7.68 -17.84 -6.64
CA SER A 141 7.23 -18.32 -5.32
C SER A 141 5.71 -18.55 -5.30
N ILE A 142 4.93 -17.57 -5.76
CA ILE A 142 3.47 -17.66 -5.81
C ILE A 142 3.02 -18.81 -6.72
N MET A 143 3.60 -18.94 -7.92
CA MET A 143 3.21 -19.97 -8.88
C MET A 143 3.58 -21.38 -8.41
N THR A 144 4.73 -21.54 -7.75
CA THR A 144 5.13 -22.83 -7.15
C THR A 144 4.17 -23.21 -6.03
N GLU A 145 3.94 -22.32 -5.06
CA GLU A 145 3.00 -22.55 -3.97
C GLU A 145 1.57 -22.81 -4.44
N TRP A 146 1.14 -22.16 -5.53
CA TRP A 146 -0.18 -22.38 -6.13
C TRP A 146 -0.31 -23.78 -6.72
N ARG A 147 0.69 -24.23 -7.50
CA ARG A 147 0.71 -25.58 -8.08
C ARG A 147 0.78 -26.67 -7.03
N ASP A 148 1.49 -26.44 -5.93
CA ASP A 148 1.57 -27.40 -4.83
C ASP A 148 0.25 -27.51 -4.04
N ALA A 149 -0.60 -26.48 -4.10
CA ALA A 149 -1.87 -26.40 -3.38
C ALA A 149 -3.11 -26.80 -4.21
N THR A 150 -2.95 -27.05 -5.52
CA THR A 150 -4.02 -27.44 -6.45
C THR A 150 -3.77 -28.83 -7.03
#